data_AF-A0A0G3GDB9-F1
#
_entry.id   AF-A0A0G3GDB9-F1
#
_cell.length_a   1.000
_cell.length_b   1.000
_cell.length_c   1.000
_cell.angle_alpha   90.00
_cell.angle_beta   90.00
_cell.angle_gamma   90.00
#
_symmetry.space_group_name_H-M   'P 1'
#
loop_
_entity.id
_entity.type
_entity.pdbx_description
1 polymer ?
#
loop_
_entity_poly.entity_id
_entity_poly.type
_entity_poly.pdbx_seq_one_letter_code
_entity_poly.pdbx_strand_id
1 'polypeptide(L)'
;MSALIEQVAAHWEFVSPLLRKPRSEDDYDRLAGALDELLERIGEDETHPLMSLVDIIGEWIEAWDHQHRPMPKASGVETLRYLMREHGLNQSDLPGVGTQSVVSEVLSGKRQLNVRQIRWLAERFGVSVETFI
;
A
#
# COMPACT_ATOMS: atom_id res chain seq x y z
N MET A 1 20.20 34.44 17.14
CA MET A 1 19.48 33.37 16.42
C MET A 1 20.54 32.31 16.06
N SER A 2 20.21 31.03 15.95
CA SER A 2 21.23 30.04 15.53
C SER A 2 21.70 30.38 14.11
N ALA A 3 23.01 30.35 13.85
CA ALA A 3 23.57 30.61 12.51
C ALA A 3 22.94 29.71 11.43
N LEU A 4 22.54 28.48 11.81
CA LEU A 4 21.80 27.58 10.93
C LEU A 4 20.40 28.11 10.57
N ILE A 5 19.68 28.66 11.56
CA ILE A 5 18.34 29.19 11.34
C ILE A 5 18.37 30.44 10.46
N GLU A 6 19.41 31.28 10.58
CA GLU A 6 19.62 32.40 9.66
C GLU A 6 19.84 31.94 8.23
N GLN A 7 20.65 30.89 8.02
CA GLN A 7 20.87 30.30 6.70
C GLN A 7 19.59 29.67 6.13
N VAL A 8 18.84 28.92 6.93
CA VAL A 8 17.57 28.33 6.50
C VAL A 8 16.57 29.43 6.14
N ALA A 9 16.42 30.45 6.99
CA ALA A 9 15.50 31.55 6.73
C ALA A 9 15.83 32.31 5.44
N ALA A 10 17.12 32.51 5.15
CA ALA A 10 17.58 33.17 3.92
C ALA A 10 17.26 32.38 2.63
N HIS A 11 17.12 31.05 2.72
CA HIS A 11 16.85 30.19 1.56
C HIS A 11 15.44 29.60 1.56
N TRP A 12 14.63 29.87 2.59
CA TRP A 12 13.35 29.20 2.81
C TRP A 12 12.36 29.41 1.66
N GLU A 13 12.36 30.58 1.02
CA GLU A 13 11.46 30.87 -0.09
C GLU A 13 11.66 29.93 -1.29
N PHE A 14 12.88 29.43 -1.50
CA PHE A 14 13.20 28.50 -2.59
C PHE A 14 12.81 27.05 -2.28
N VAL A 15 12.79 26.68 -1.00
CA VAL A 15 12.57 25.29 -0.55
C VAL A 15 11.11 25.05 -0.11
N SER A 16 10.48 26.06 0.49
CA SER A 16 9.11 25.98 1.02
C SER A 16 8.01 25.57 0.02
N PRO A 17 8.13 25.78 -1.32
CA PRO A 17 7.17 25.22 -2.27
C PRO A 17 7.12 23.69 -2.28
N LEU A 18 8.25 23.02 -2.04
CA LEU A 18 8.34 21.56 -2.00
C LEU A 18 8.18 20.99 -0.59
N LEU A 19 8.35 21.81 0.46
CA LEU A 19 8.20 21.39 1.86
C LEU A 19 6.82 21.69 2.46
N ARG A 20 5.75 21.28 1.77
CA ARG A 20 4.37 21.38 2.27
C ARG A 20 3.58 20.11 1.96
N LYS A 21 2.79 19.66 2.95
CA LYS A 21 1.83 18.56 2.76
C LYS A 21 0.81 18.90 1.68
N PRO A 22 0.42 17.94 0.82
CA PRO A 22 -0.57 18.17 -0.21
C PRO A 22 -1.93 18.50 0.41
N ARG A 23 -2.65 19.44 -0.21
CA ARG A 23 -4.01 19.85 0.19
C ARG A 23 -5.02 19.70 -0.96
N SER A 24 -4.54 19.30 -2.12
CA SER A 24 -5.27 19.10 -3.36
C SER A 24 -4.55 18.05 -4.21
N GLU A 25 -5.25 17.49 -5.20
CA GLU A 25 -4.64 16.58 -6.18
C GLU A 25 -3.49 17.26 -6.95
N ASP A 26 -3.64 18.54 -7.31
CA ASP A 26 -2.56 19.30 -7.96
C ASP A 26 -1.30 19.43 -7.08
N ASP A 27 -1.45 19.55 -5.76
CA ASP A 27 -0.31 19.56 -4.84
C ASP A 27 0.32 18.16 -4.75
N TYR A 28 -0.49 17.11 -4.75
CA TYR A 28 -0.03 15.73 -4.75
C TYR A 28 0.79 15.44 -6.01
N ASP A 29 0.27 15.76 -7.20
CA ASP A 29 0.94 15.50 -8.48
C ASP A 29 2.28 16.24 -8.57
N ARG A 30 2.36 17.46 -8.02
CA ARG A 30 3.62 18.20 -7.91
C ARG A 30 4.64 17.50 -7.01
N LEU A 31 4.21 16.99 -5.87
CA LEU A 31 5.09 16.26 -4.96
C LEU A 31 5.54 14.92 -5.56
N ALA A 32 4.64 14.21 -6.24
CA ALA A 32 4.96 12.97 -6.94
C ALA A 32 5.99 13.21 -8.05
N GLY A 33 5.79 14.22 -8.89
CA GLY A 33 6.77 14.59 -9.92
C GLY A 33 8.12 15.02 -9.32
N ALA A 34 8.11 15.77 -8.21
CA ALA A 34 9.34 16.14 -7.52
C ALA A 34 10.07 14.92 -6.92
N LEU A 35 9.33 13.93 -6.39
CA LEU A 35 9.89 12.68 -5.89
C LEU A 35 10.56 11.90 -7.01
N ASP A 36 9.92 11.79 -8.18
CA ASP A 36 10.49 11.13 -9.35
C ASP A 36 11.80 11.79 -9.80
N GLU A 37 11.80 13.13 -9.94
CA GLU A 37 13.01 13.89 -10.29
C GLU A 37 14.14 13.73 -9.26
N LEU A 38 13.80 13.67 -7.96
CA LEU A 38 14.77 13.44 -6.89
C LEU A 38 15.39 12.05 -6.99
N LEU A 39 14.58 11.01 -7.19
CA LEU A 39 15.04 9.63 -7.32
C LEU A 39 15.91 9.45 -8.57
N GLU A 40 15.53 10.04 -9.70
CA GLU A 40 16.37 10.05 -10.92
C GLU A 40 17.73 10.70 -10.68
N ARG A 41 17.77 11.80 -9.92
CA ARG A 41 19.01 12.55 -9.64
C ARG A 41 19.91 11.84 -8.63
N ILE A 42 19.33 11.19 -7.63
CA ILE A 42 20.04 10.42 -6.61
C ILE A 42 20.61 9.13 -7.20
N GLY A 43 19.86 8.49 -8.10
CA GLY A 43 20.24 7.20 -8.68
C GLY A 43 20.33 6.11 -7.62
N GLU A 44 21.44 5.38 -7.60
CA GLU A 44 21.68 4.26 -6.67
C GLU A 44 22.36 4.69 -5.35
N ASP A 45 22.63 6.00 -5.14
CA ASP A 45 23.30 6.49 -3.93
C ASP A 45 22.30 6.72 -2.78
N GLU A 46 22.00 5.65 -2.05
CA GLU A 46 21.16 5.72 -0.85
C GLU A 46 21.74 6.60 0.28
N THR A 47 23.00 7.05 0.19
CA THR A 47 23.62 7.96 1.18
C THR A 47 23.53 9.44 0.79
N HIS A 48 22.94 9.74 -0.37
CA HIS A 48 22.87 11.09 -0.90
C HIS A 48 22.12 12.04 0.07
N PRO A 49 22.59 13.28 0.33
CA PRO A 49 21.94 14.18 1.30
C PRO A 49 20.45 14.47 1.03
N LEU A 50 20.04 14.40 -0.24
CA LEU A 50 18.64 14.59 -0.65
C LEU A 50 17.73 13.39 -0.33
N MET A 51 18.26 12.24 0.10
CA MET A 51 17.43 11.12 0.57
C MET A 51 16.52 11.54 1.74
N SER A 52 17.00 12.41 2.62
CA SER A 52 16.17 12.99 3.68
C SER A 52 14.96 13.78 3.15
N LEU A 53 15.06 14.36 1.94
CA LEU A 53 13.94 15.04 1.30
C LEU A 53 12.98 14.04 0.62
N VAL A 54 13.52 12.97 0.04
CA VAL A 54 12.75 11.83 -0.49
C VAL A 54 11.87 11.25 0.61
N ASP A 55 12.44 10.98 1.80
CA ASP A 55 11.71 10.44 2.94
C ASP A 55 10.54 11.35 3.35
N ILE A 56 10.80 12.66 3.50
CA ILE A 56 9.79 13.63 3.89
C ILE A 56 8.64 13.71 2.87
N ILE A 57 8.96 13.78 1.58
CA ILE A 57 7.96 13.86 0.51
C ILE A 57 7.18 12.55 0.41
N GLY A 58 7.87 11.42 0.49
CA GLY A 58 7.27 10.08 0.47
C GLY A 58 6.24 9.89 1.58
N GLU A 59 6.58 10.27 2.81
CA GLU A 59 5.64 10.22 3.94
C GLU A 59 4.36 11.05 3.70
N TRP A 60 4.47 12.19 3.01
CA TRP A 60 3.31 13.04 2.72
C TRP A 60 2.44 12.50 1.61
N ILE A 61 3.04 11.92 0.57
CA ILE A 61 2.34 11.22 -0.51
C ILE A 61 1.61 10.01 0.07
N GLU A 62 2.29 9.18 0.87
CA GLU A 62 1.69 8.01 1.52
C GLU A 62 0.51 8.41 2.40
N ALA A 63 0.68 9.44 3.23
CA ALA A 63 -0.40 9.93 4.09
C ALA A 63 -1.60 10.46 3.30
N TRP A 64 -1.36 11.11 2.15
CA TRP A 64 -2.43 11.56 1.25
C TRP A 64 -3.17 10.39 0.64
N ASP A 65 -2.46 9.44 0.05
CA ASP A 65 -3.04 8.25 -0.59
C ASP A 65 -3.83 7.43 0.42
N HIS A 66 -3.33 7.23 1.63
CA HIS A 66 -4.06 6.52 2.67
C HIS A 66 -5.41 7.19 3.03
N GLN A 67 -5.50 8.51 2.94
CA GLN A 67 -6.73 9.26 3.24
C GLN A 67 -7.69 9.36 2.04
N HIS A 68 -7.17 9.59 0.83
CA HIS A 68 -7.97 9.94 -0.35
C HIS A 68 -8.15 8.76 -1.32
N ARG A 69 -7.20 7.84 -1.32
CA ARG A 69 -7.15 6.66 -2.19
C ARG A 69 -6.88 5.41 -1.35
N PRO A 70 -7.70 5.13 -0.32
CA PRO A 70 -7.49 3.95 0.50
C PRO A 70 -7.47 2.72 -0.40
N MET A 71 -6.48 1.84 -0.21
CA MET A 71 -6.43 0.60 -0.97
C MET A 71 -7.78 -0.11 -0.84
N PRO A 72 -8.41 -0.50 -1.95
CA PRO A 72 -9.65 -1.25 -1.87
C PRO A 72 -9.39 -2.50 -1.03
N LYS A 73 -10.15 -2.66 0.05
CA LYS A 73 -10.10 -3.90 0.82
C LYS A 73 -10.57 -5.02 -0.10
N ALA A 74 -9.64 -5.83 -0.60
CA ALA A 74 -10.00 -7.06 -1.28
C ALA A 74 -10.83 -7.88 -0.30
N SER A 75 -12.04 -8.25 -0.70
CA SER A 75 -12.83 -9.18 0.11
C SER A 75 -12.06 -10.48 0.27
N GLY A 76 -12.25 -11.20 1.39
CA GLY A 76 -11.61 -12.50 1.56
C GLY A 76 -11.91 -13.49 0.41
N VAL A 77 -13.02 -13.29 -0.30
CA VAL A 77 -13.38 -14.05 -1.50
C VAL A 77 -12.51 -13.68 -2.72
N GLU A 78 -12.23 -12.40 -2.95
CA GLU A 78 -11.34 -11.94 -4.02
C GLU A 78 -9.91 -12.38 -3.77
N THR A 79 -9.43 -12.25 -2.53
CA THR A 79 -8.15 -12.80 -2.08
C THR A 79 -8.09 -14.30 -2.36
N LEU A 80 -9.14 -15.05 -1.99
CA LEU A 80 -9.18 -16.49 -2.23
C LEU A 80 -9.13 -16.82 -3.73
N ARG A 81 -9.85 -16.09 -4.59
CA ARG A 81 -9.75 -16.28 -6.05
C ARG A 81 -8.35 -16.00 -6.57
N TYR A 82 -7.71 -14.95 -6.08
CA TYR A 82 -6.35 -14.61 -6.46
C TYR A 82 -5.39 -15.75 -6.10
N LEU A 83 -5.41 -16.20 -4.85
CA LEU A 83 -4.57 -17.31 -4.38
C LEU A 83 -4.86 -18.63 -5.11
N MET A 84 -6.13 -18.92 -5.42
CA MET A 84 -6.46 -20.08 -6.24
C MET A 84 -5.85 -20.00 -7.63
N ARG A 85 -5.91 -18.85 -8.31
CA ARG A 85 -5.31 -18.67 -9.64
C ARG A 85 -3.80 -18.77 -9.60
N GLU A 86 -3.17 -18.09 -8.64
CA GLU A 86 -1.71 -18.05 -8.51
C GLU A 86 -1.11 -19.45 -8.23
N HIS A 87 -1.81 -20.26 -7.45
CA HIS A 87 -1.40 -21.62 -7.12
C HIS A 87 -1.98 -22.69 -8.07
N GLY A 88 -2.71 -22.31 -9.13
CA GLY A 88 -3.33 -23.26 -10.08
C GLY A 88 -4.37 -24.19 -9.46
N LEU A 89 -5.03 -23.78 -8.38
CA LEU A 89 -6.00 -24.58 -7.63
C LEU A 89 -7.42 -24.42 -8.17
N ASN A 90 -8.16 -25.52 -8.20
CA ASN A 90 -9.60 -25.55 -8.45
C ASN A 90 -10.40 -25.63 -7.14
N GLN A 91 -11.72 -25.58 -7.23
CA GLN A 91 -12.61 -25.59 -6.06
C GLN A 91 -12.55 -26.88 -5.24
N SER A 92 -12.27 -28.03 -5.87
CA SER A 92 -12.11 -29.31 -5.16
C SER A 92 -10.81 -29.41 -4.38
N ASP A 93 -9.83 -28.55 -4.66
CA ASP A 93 -8.54 -28.55 -3.97
C ASP A 93 -8.57 -27.83 -2.60
N LEU A 94 -9.74 -27.36 -2.15
CA LEU A 94 -9.94 -26.63 -0.89
C LEU A 94 -10.77 -27.41 0.16
N PRO A 95 -10.35 -28.63 0.58
CA PRO A 95 -11.16 -29.49 1.44
C PRO A 95 -11.38 -28.91 2.85
N GLY A 96 -10.49 -28.05 3.35
CA GLY A 96 -10.69 -27.39 4.65
C GLY A 96 -11.73 -26.27 4.60
N VAL A 97 -12.08 -25.78 3.41
CA VAL A 97 -13.24 -24.91 3.21
C VAL A 97 -14.51 -25.75 3.18
N GLY A 98 -14.55 -26.82 2.38
CA GLY A 98 -15.67 -27.75 2.35
C GLY A 98 -15.74 -28.54 1.05
N THR A 99 -16.92 -29.06 0.73
CA THR A 99 -17.16 -29.68 -0.59
C THR A 99 -17.06 -28.64 -1.69
N GLN A 100 -16.85 -29.08 -2.93
CA GLN A 100 -16.79 -28.19 -4.10
C GLN A 100 -18.02 -27.26 -4.19
N SER A 101 -19.21 -27.75 -3.86
CA SER A 101 -20.44 -26.93 -3.81
C SER A 101 -20.35 -25.80 -2.79
N VAL A 102 -19.81 -26.08 -1.59
CA VAL A 102 -19.63 -25.06 -0.54
C VAL A 102 -18.60 -24.02 -0.98
N VAL A 103 -17.51 -24.45 -1.60
CA VAL A 103 -16.49 -23.53 -2.14
C VAL A 103 -17.10 -22.63 -3.24
N SER A 104 -17.94 -23.18 -4.11
CA SER A 104 -18.67 -22.41 -5.13
C SER A 104 -19.62 -21.37 -4.52
N GLU A 105 -20.35 -21.72 -3.46
CA GLU A 105 -21.22 -20.79 -2.74
C GLU A 105 -20.42 -19.65 -2.09
N VAL A 106 -19.25 -19.95 -1.54
CA VAL A 106 -18.33 -18.94 -0.99
C VAL A 106 -17.82 -18.03 -2.10
N LEU A 107 -17.31 -18.61 -3.18
CA LEU A 107 -16.82 -17.87 -4.33
C LEU A 107 -17.91 -17.09 -5.07
N SER A 108 -19.19 -17.40 -4.90
CA SER A 108 -20.29 -16.61 -5.46
C SER A 108 -20.87 -15.59 -4.48
N GLY A 109 -20.33 -15.50 -3.25
CA GLY A 109 -20.81 -14.60 -2.21
C GLY A 109 -22.13 -15.04 -1.56
N LYS A 110 -22.69 -16.20 -1.95
CA LYS A 110 -23.90 -16.77 -1.34
C LYS A 110 -23.65 -17.25 0.09
N ARG A 111 -22.40 -17.54 0.43
CA ARG A 111 -21.97 -18.01 1.74
C ARG A 111 -20.71 -17.29 2.20
N GLN A 112 -20.66 -16.92 3.47
CA GLN A 112 -19.46 -16.33 4.07
C GLN A 112 -18.51 -17.42 4.59
N LEU A 113 -17.21 -17.14 4.55
CA LEU A 113 -16.22 -17.96 5.23
C LEU A 113 -16.41 -17.86 6.74
N ASN A 114 -16.32 -18.98 7.45
CA ASN A 114 -16.28 -18.97 8.91
C ASN A 114 -14.82 -18.97 9.42
N VAL A 115 -14.65 -18.65 10.70
CA VAL A 115 -13.33 -18.53 11.36
C VAL A 115 -12.47 -19.78 11.20
N ARG A 116 -13.08 -20.98 11.24
CA ARG A 116 -12.34 -22.24 11.06
C ARG A 116 -11.77 -22.36 9.64
N GLN A 117 -12.58 -22.02 8.64
CA GLN A 117 -12.16 -22.03 7.22
C GLN A 117 -11.09 -20.96 6.96
N ILE A 118 -11.25 -19.76 7.52
CA ILE A 118 -10.27 -18.67 7.42
C ILE A 118 -8.91 -19.11 7.97
N ARG A 119 -8.87 -19.71 9.16
CA ARG A 119 -7.62 -20.21 9.75
C ARG A 119 -6.95 -21.26 8.88
N TRP A 120 -7.74 -22.20 8.34
CA TRP A 120 -7.20 -23.22 7.44
C TRP A 120 -6.64 -22.63 6.15
N LEU A 121 -7.31 -21.64 5.57
CA LEU A 121 -6.82 -20.93 4.37
C LEU A 121 -5.54 -20.14 4.67
N ALA A 122 -5.50 -19.43 5.80
CA ALA A 122 -4.34 -18.67 6.23
C ALA A 122 -3.11 -19.58 6.41
N GLU A 123 -3.27 -20.74 7.05
CA GLU A 123 -2.23 -21.74 7.20
C GLU A 123 -1.81 -22.34 5.84
N ARG A 124 -2.77 -22.70 4.98
CA ARG A 124 -2.48 -23.29 3.67
C ARG A 124 -1.66 -22.37 2.76
N PHE A 125 -1.97 -21.08 2.77
CA PHE A 125 -1.32 -20.09 1.90
C PHE A 125 -0.17 -19.34 2.58
N GLY A 126 0.09 -19.58 3.87
CA GLY A 126 1.14 -18.90 4.62
C GLY A 126 0.91 -17.39 4.79
N VAL A 127 -0.36 -16.97 4.93
CA VAL A 127 -0.77 -15.56 5.04
C VAL A 127 -1.45 -15.29 6.39
N SER A 128 -1.62 -14.01 6.75
CA SER A 128 -2.38 -13.61 7.95
C SER A 128 -3.85 -14.01 7.83
N VAL A 129 -4.51 -14.31 8.97
CA VAL A 129 -5.96 -14.51 9.00
C VAL A 129 -6.75 -13.27 8.56
N GLU A 130 -6.18 -12.08 8.76
CA GLU A 130 -6.77 -10.80 8.35
C GLU A 130 -6.95 -10.69 6.83
N THR A 131 -6.18 -11.44 6.06
CA THR A 131 -6.26 -11.47 4.59
C THR A 131 -7.64 -11.95 4.08
N PHE A 132 -8.40 -12.67 4.91
CA PHE A 132 -9.71 -13.23 4.56
C PHE A 132 -10.89 -12.63 5.33
N ILE A 133 -10.68 -11.53 6.09
CA ILE A 133 -11.69 -10.89 6.95
C ILE A 133 -12.26 -9.63 6.29
#